data_AF-A0A4R4UZ54-F1
#
_entry.id   AF-A0A4R4UZ54-F1
#
_cell.length_a   1.000
_cell.length_b   1.000
_cell.length_c   1.000
_cell.angle_alpha   90.00
_cell.angle_beta   90.00
_cell.angle_gamma   90.00
#
_symmetry.space_group_name_H-M   'P 1'
#
loop_
_entity.id
_entity.type
_entity.pdbx_description
1 polymer ?
#
loop_
_entity_poly.entity_id
_entity_poly.type
_entity_poly.pdbx_seq_one_letter_code
_entity_poly.pdbx_strand_id
1 'polypeptide(L)'
;MADLPHISLQILPFSAESHPGGDGAFTILGVGPDALLEVVTVHSLTRSWYVDEPSDVDHYSEAFERLREIALSESDSRKLIERLLSEL
;
A
#
# COMPACT_ATOMS: atom_id res chain seq x y z
N MET A 1 -1.95 6.47 -15.31
CA MET A 1 -2.23 6.50 -13.85
C MET A 1 -1.07 7.14 -13.07
N ALA A 2 0.18 6.74 -13.33
CA ALA A 2 1.36 7.35 -12.68
C ALA A 2 1.62 8.84 -13.03
N ASP A 3 0.92 9.43 -14.01
CA ASP A 3 1.06 10.84 -14.37
C ASP A 3 0.09 11.78 -13.63
N LEU A 4 -0.72 11.26 -12.71
CA LEU A 4 -1.62 12.06 -11.88
C LEU A 4 -0.90 12.53 -10.61
N PRO A 5 -0.91 13.83 -10.27
CA PRO A 5 -0.07 14.38 -9.19
C PRO A 5 -0.46 13.96 -7.78
N HIS A 6 -1.56 13.21 -7.63
CA HIS A 6 -2.11 12.73 -6.36
C HIS A 6 -2.07 11.19 -6.27
N ILE A 7 -1.35 10.53 -7.17
CA ILE A 7 -1.23 9.07 -7.21
C ILE A 7 0.25 8.69 -7.25
N SER A 8 0.71 8.06 -6.18
CA SER A 8 2.00 7.36 -6.14
C SER A 8 1.77 5.87 -6.36
N LEU A 9 2.54 5.26 -7.27
CA LEU A 9 2.49 3.82 -7.54
C LEU A 9 3.88 3.21 -7.33
N GLN A 10 3.97 2.25 -6.41
CA GLN A 10 5.18 1.48 -6.16
C GLN A 10 4.90 -0.01 -6.30
N ILE A 11 5.88 -0.77 -6.80
CA ILE A 11 5.82 -2.23 -6.91
C ILE A 11 6.81 -2.85 -5.95
N LEU A 12 6.32 -3.77 -5.13
CA LEU A 12 7.17 -4.66 -4.35
C LEU A 12 7.58 -5.87 -5.22
N PRO A 13 8.87 -6.05 -5.55
CA PRO A 13 9.30 -7.18 -6.35
C PRO A 13 9.28 -8.47 -5.52
N PHE A 14 9.04 -9.62 -6.16
CA PHE A 14 9.06 -10.92 -5.48
C PHE A 14 10.41 -11.29 -4.84
N SER A 15 11.49 -10.61 -5.23
CA SER A 15 12.80 -10.76 -4.60
C SER A 15 12.93 -10.05 -3.26
N ALA A 16 11.96 -9.22 -2.85
CA ALA A 16 11.94 -8.63 -1.52
C ALA A 16 11.58 -9.71 -0.49
N GLU A 17 12.59 -10.25 0.18
CA GLU A 17 12.40 -11.29 1.21
C GLU A 17 11.64 -10.74 2.43
N SER A 18 10.71 -11.56 2.97
CA SER A 18 9.97 -11.34 4.22
C SER A 18 9.42 -9.91 4.42
N HIS A 19 8.23 -9.65 3.87
CA HIS A 19 7.54 -8.36 4.02
C HIS A 19 6.25 -8.48 4.86
N PRO A 20 5.85 -7.43 5.61
CA PRO A 20 4.65 -7.48 6.45
C PRO A 20 3.34 -7.59 5.65
N GLY A 21 3.37 -7.37 4.33
CA GLY A 21 2.22 -7.59 3.44
C GLY A 21 1.82 -9.07 3.23
N GLY A 22 2.53 -10.02 3.84
CA GLY A 22 2.18 -11.44 3.78
C GLY A 22 0.85 -11.77 4.47
N ASP A 23 0.45 -10.96 5.46
CA ASP A 23 -0.77 -11.15 6.24
C ASP A 23 -2.06 -10.71 5.51
N GLY A 24 -1.92 -10.12 4.33
CA GLY A 24 -3.02 -9.75 3.45
C GLY A 24 -3.03 -8.27 3.07
N ALA A 25 -3.91 -7.93 2.12
CA ALA A 25 -4.09 -6.56 1.67
C ALA A 25 -4.92 -5.75 2.67
N PHE A 26 -4.53 -4.50 2.87
CA PHE A 26 -5.27 -3.53 3.67
C PHE A 26 -5.24 -2.15 2.99
N THR A 27 -6.10 -1.24 3.45
CA THR A 27 -6.15 0.15 2.98
C THR A 27 -6.29 1.08 4.17
N ILE A 28 -5.41 2.08 4.27
CA ILE A 28 -5.48 3.13 5.29
C ILE A 28 -6.24 4.32 4.69
N LEU A 29 -7.26 4.81 5.40
CA LEU A 29 -8.13 5.89 4.98
C LEU A 29 -8.08 7.02 6.02
N GLY A 30 -7.63 8.20 5.59
CA GLY A 30 -7.81 9.44 6.35
C GLY A 30 -9.17 10.07 6.06
N VAL A 31 -9.93 10.38 7.11
CA VAL A 31 -11.28 10.95 7.04
C VAL A 31 -11.30 12.33 7.71
N GLY A 32 -11.81 13.32 6.98
CA GLY A 32 -11.86 14.72 7.44
C GLY A 32 -10.59 15.52 7.11
N PRO A 33 -10.56 16.81 7.49
CA PRO A 33 -9.37 17.64 7.30
C PRO A 33 -8.20 17.08 8.10
N ASP A 34 -7.00 17.11 7.52
CA ASP A 34 -5.74 16.65 8.13
C ASP A 34 -5.81 15.22 8.70
N ALA A 35 -6.61 14.34 8.09
CA ALA A 35 -6.84 12.97 8.57
C ALA A 35 -7.29 12.90 10.04
N LEU A 36 -8.24 13.76 10.43
CA LEU A 36 -8.81 13.83 11.78
C LEU A 36 -9.19 12.46 12.37
N LEU A 37 -9.63 11.54 11.52
CA LEU A 37 -9.79 10.12 11.85
C LEU A 37 -9.03 9.28 10.82
N GLU A 38 -8.35 8.25 11.29
CA GLU A 38 -7.74 7.22 10.45
C GLU A 38 -8.45 5.89 10.67
N VAL A 39 -8.77 5.21 9.57
CA VAL A 39 -9.43 3.90 9.58
C VAL A 39 -8.70 2.97 8.64
N VAL A 40 -8.43 1.75 9.07
CA VAL A 40 -7.89 0.70 8.21
C VAL A 40 -9.00 -0.24 7.78
N THR A 41 -9.11 -0.48 6.48
CA THR A 41 -9.97 -1.53 5.95
C THR A 41 -9.14 -2.77 5.62
N VAL A 42 -9.58 -3.90 6.15
CA VAL A 42 -9.01 -5.21 5.81
C VAL A 42 -10.11 -6.01 5.14
N HIS A 43 -9.85 -6.47 3.92
CA HIS A 43 -10.84 -7.17 3.11
C HIS A 43 -10.48 -8.65 2.97
N SER A 44 -11.43 -9.51 3.35
CA SER A 44 -11.43 -10.93 2.99
C SER A 44 -12.46 -11.18 1.89
N LEU A 45 -12.52 -12.40 1.38
CA LEU A 45 -13.41 -12.80 0.28
C LEU A 45 -14.88 -12.49 0.54
N THR A 46 -15.32 -12.54 1.81
CA THR A 46 -16.74 -12.42 2.19
C THR A 46 -17.00 -11.36 3.24
N ARG A 47 -15.97 -10.69 3.76
CA ARG A 47 -16.07 -9.77 4.90
C ARG A 47 -15.08 -8.64 4.76
N SER A 48 -15.43 -7.51 5.36
CA SER A 48 -14.54 -6.37 5.53
C SER A 48 -14.54 -5.99 6.99
N TRP A 49 -13.35 -5.74 7.54
CA TRP A 49 -13.17 -5.18 8.87
C TRP A 49 -12.74 -3.73 8.76
N TYR A 50 -13.25 -2.90 9.67
CA TYR A 50 -12.86 -1.51 9.82
C TYR A 50 -12.18 -1.42 11.18
N VAL A 51 -10.93 -0.98 11.19
CA VAL A 51 -10.09 -0.85 12.37
C VAL A 51 -9.87 0.64 12.61
N ASP A 52 -10.34 1.14 13.74
CA ASP A 52 -10.29 2.55 14.14
C ASP A 52 -9.66 2.74 15.54
N GLU A 53 -9.23 1.65 16.20
CA GLU A 53 -8.46 1.71 17.44
C GLU A 53 -7.06 2.27 17.12
N PRO A 54 -6.63 3.39 17.75
CA PRO A 54 -5.40 4.09 17.37
C PRO A 54 -4.14 3.21 17.37
N SER A 55 -3.97 2.33 18.37
CA SER A 55 -2.79 1.46 18.44
C SER A 55 -2.72 0.46 17.29
N ASP A 56 -3.88 0.00 16.81
CA ASP A 56 -3.95 -0.94 15.69
C ASP A 56 -3.70 -0.19 14.38
N VAL A 57 -4.27 1.01 14.21
CA VAL A 57 -4.02 1.89 13.06
C VAL A 57 -2.53 2.24 12.94
N ASP A 58 -1.87 2.57 14.06
CA ASP A 58 -0.43 2.83 14.10
C ASP A 58 0.36 1.62 13.60
N HIS A 59 -0.03 0.40 14.01
CA HIS A 59 0.62 -0.84 13.57
C HIS A 59 0.52 -1.04 12.05
N TYR A 60 -0.64 -0.81 11.45
CA TYR A 60 -0.82 -0.87 10.00
C TYR A 60 -0.03 0.23 9.28
N SER A 61 0.05 1.42 9.86
CA SER A 61 0.83 2.54 9.31
C SER A 61 2.32 2.21 9.27
N GLU A 62 2.87 1.63 10.35
CA GLU A 62 4.25 1.13 10.36
C GLU A 62 4.47 0.05 9.30
N ALA A 63 3.53 -0.88 9.15
CA ALA A 63 3.62 -1.93 8.13
C ALA A 63 3.61 -1.34 6.71
N PHE A 64 2.77 -0.33 6.47
CA PHE A 64 2.70 0.37 5.19
C PHE A 64 4.00 1.11 4.86
N GLU A 65 4.58 1.83 5.82
CA GLU A 65 5.86 2.52 5.61
C GLU A 65 6.99 1.53 5.34
N ARG A 66 7.07 0.42 6.09
CA ARG A 66 8.04 -0.65 5.80
C ARG A 66 7.86 -1.21 4.39
N LEU A 67 6.63 -1.45 3.93
CA LEU A 67 6.35 -1.90 2.56
C LEU A 67 6.85 -0.89 1.52
N ARG A 68 6.63 0.41 1.76
CA ARG A 68 7.10 1.47 0.86
C ARG A 68 8.62 1.56 0.80
N GLU A 69 9.32 1.36 1.92
CA GLU A 69 10.79 1.39 2.00
C GLU A 69 11.45 0.30 1.16
N ILE A 70 10.86 -0.91 1.14
CA ILE A 70 11.40 -2.06 0.40
C ILE A 70 10.83 -2.22 -1.01
N ALA A 71 9.80 -1.45 -1.36
CA ALA A 71 9.27 -1.40 -2.71
C ALA A 71 10.22 -0.65 -3.65
N LEU A 72 10.08 -0.89 -4.95
CA LEU A 72 10.76 -0.09 -5.96
C LEU A 72 10.35 1.38 -5.85
N SER A 73 11.24 2.28 -6.26
CA SER A 73 10.89 3.68 -6.47
C SER A 73 9.73 3.80 -7.45
N GLU A 74 8.97 4.90 -7.42
CA GLU A 74 7.89 5.14 -8.39
C GLU A 74 8.40 5.07 -9.83
N SER A 75 9.59 5.62 -10.08
CA SER A 75 10.23 5.60 -11.40
C SER A 75 10.61 4.18 -11.86
N ASP A 76 11.14 3.35 -10.97
CA ASP A 76 11.55 1.99 -11.32
C ASP A 76 10.34 1.05 -11.43
N SER A 77 9.30 1.31 -10.64
CA SER A 77 7.98 0.66 -10.77
C SER A 77 7.38 0.95 -12.14
N ARG A 78 7.42 2.20 -12.60
CA ARG A 78 6.97 2.57 -13.95
C ARG A 78 7.76 1.86 -15.04
N LYS A 79 9.11 1.86 -14.96
CA LYS A 79 9.96 1.15 -15.93
C LYS A 79 9.64 -0.35 -15.96
N LEU A 80 9.38 -0.95 -14.80
CA LEU A 80 9.01 -2.37 -14.71
C LEU A 80 7.69 -2.64 -15.45
N ILE A 81 6.66 -1.82 -15.24
CA ILE A 81 5.37 -1.95 -15.94
C ILE A 81 5.56 -1.78 -17.45
N GLU A 82 6.28 -0.74 -17.88
CA GLU A 82 6.55 -0.47 -19.30
C GLU A 82 7.29 -1.64 -19.97
N ARG A 83 8.28 -2.23 -19.28
CA ARG A 83 8.99 -3.42 -19.77
C ARG A 83 8.04 -4.60 -19.94
N LEU A 84 7.24 -4.93 -18.93
CA LEU A 84 6.29 -6.05 -18.98
C LEU A 84 5.24 -5.88 -20.10
N LEU A 85 4.80 -4.64 -20.36
CA LEU A 85 3.89 -4.35 -21.47
C LEU A 85 4.52 -4.53 -22.84
N SER A 86 5.83 -4.32 -22.98
CA SER A 86 6.56 -4.52 -24.25
C SER A 86 6.85 -5.98 -24.59
N GLU A 87 6.77 -6.87 -23.59
CA GLU A 87 6.97 -8.31 -23.72
C GLU A 87 5.66 -9.07 -24.01
N LEU A 88 4.53 -8.36 -24.06
CA LEU A 88 3.18 -8.91 -24.29
C LEU A 88 2.78 -8.89 -25.78
#